data_AF-A0A2J8S8L2-F1
#
_entry.id   AF-A0A2J8S8L2-F1
#
_cell.length_a   1.000
_cell.length_b   1.000
_cell.length_c   1.000
_cell.angle_alpha   90.00
_cell.angle_beta   90.00
_cell.angle_gamma   90.00
#
_symmetry.space_group_name_H-M   'P 1'
#
loop_
_entity.id
_entity.type
_entity.pdbx_description
1 polymer ?
#
loop_
_entity_poly.entity_id
_entity_poly.type
_entity_poly.pdbx_seq_one_letter_code
_entity_poly.pdbx_strand_id
1 'polypeptide(L)'
;IKRLKDYLTVLQQRLESTTEQQGAPSSELPSTSPSSVAAISSRSVIHKPFTQSRIPPDLPMHPAPRHITEEELSVLESCLHRWRTEIENDTRDLQESISRIHRTIELMYSDKSMIQVPYRLHAVLVHEGQANAGHYWAYIFDHRESRWMKYNDIAVTKSSWEELVRDSFGGYRNASAYCLMYINDKAQFLIQEEFNKETGQPL
;
A
#
# COMPACT_ATOMS: atom_id res chain seq x y z
N ILE A 1 -10.90 13.46 -6.71
CA ILE A 1 -10.11 12.21 -6.58
C ILE A 1 -9.07 12.31 -5.46
N LYS A 2 -8.09 13.23 -5.50
CA LYS A 2 -7.09 13.42 -4.42
C LYS A 2 -7.71 13.58 -3.03
N ARG A 3 -8.67 14.51 -2.87
CA ARG A 3 -9.42 14.71 -1.61
C ARG A 3 -10.18 13.48 -1.11
N LEU A 4 -10.65 12.62 -2.02
CA LEU A 4 -11.38 11.40 -1.67
C LEU A 4 -10.43 10.30 -1.19
N LYS A 5 -9.24 10.21 -1.80
CA LYS A 5 -8.15 9.36 -1.31
C LYS A 5 -7.66 9.81 0.06
N ASP A 6 -7.44 11.12 0.23
CA ASP A 6 -7.02 11.68 1.52
C ASP A 6 -8.05 11.39 2.62
N TYR A 7 -9.35 11.48 2.32
CA TYR A 7 -10.42 11.17 3.27
C TYR A 7 -10.48 9.68 3.63
N LEU A 8 -10.29 8.79 2.65
CA LEU A 8 -10.23 7.34 2.89
C LEU A 8 -9.01 6.97 3.75
N THR A 9 -7.84 7.57 3.49
CA THR A 9 -6.63 7.33 4.28
C THR A 9 -6.79 7.79 5.73
N VAL A 10 -7.42 8.95 5.95
CA VAL A 10 -7.72 9.45 7.31
C VAL A 10 -8.69 8.52 8.06
N LEU A 11 -9.71 7.98 7.37
CA LEU A 11 -10.64 7.03 7.97
C LEU A 11 -9.98 5.69 8.31
N GLN A 12 -9.03 5.23 7.48
CA GLN A 12 -8.25 4.01 7.72
C GLN A 12 -7.33 4.16 8.95
N GLN A 13 -6.62 5.28 9.06
CA GLN A 13 -5.83 5.62 10.26
C GLN A 13 -6.69 5.72 11.53
N ARG A 14 -7.93 6.20 11.40
CA ARG A 14 -8.87 6.27 12.54
C ARG A 14 -9.34 4.88 12.99
N LEU A 15 -9.52 3.97 12.05
CA LEU A 15 -9.89 2.58 12.34
C LEU A 15 -8.73 1.82 13.02
N GLU A 16 -7.50 2.04 12.54
CA GLU A 16 -6.28 1.43 13.10
C GLU A 16 -5.95 1.98 14.50
N SER A 17 -6.08 3.29 14.71
CA SER A 17 -5.87 3.92 16.03
C SER A 17 -6.93 3.53 17.09
N THR A 18 -8.11 3.07 16.66
CA THR A 18 -9.11 2.50 17.58
C THR A 18 -8.72 1.08 18.02
N THR A 19 -7.85 0.41 17.25
CA THR A 19 -7.35 -0.94 17.54
C THR A 19 -6.12 -0.91 18.45
N GLU A 20 -5.34 0.18 18.47
CA GLU A 20 -4.11 0.30 19.26
C GLU A 20 -4.29 0.85 20.69
N GLN A 21 -5.48 1.28 21.11
CA GLN A 21 -5.72 1.70 22.51
C GLN A 21 -5.95 0.55 23.50
N GLN A 22 -5.79 -0.71 23.08
CA GLN A 22 -5.69 -1.87 23.97
C GLN A 22 -4.44 -2.70 23.65
N GLY A 23 -3.26 -2.20 24.04
CA GLY A 23 -2.04 -2.99 23.94
C GLY A 23 -0.75 -2.23 24.15
N ALA A 24 -0.54 -1.62 25.32
CA ALA A 24 0.80 -1.18 25.71
C ALA A 24 1.60 -2.39 26.27
N PRO A 25 2.78 -2.73 25.73
CA PRO A 25 3.68 -3.68 26.35
C PRO A 25 4.50 -2.95 27.43
N SER A 26 4.33 -3.36 28.69
CA SER A 26 5.15 -2.87 29.79
C SER A 26 6.53 -3.54 29.75
N SER A 27 7.55 -2.70 29.86
CA SER A 27 8.97 -3.00 29.93
C SER A 27 9.36 -3.64 31.27
N GLU A 28 10.14 -4.73 31.24
CA GLU A 28 10.84 -5.25 32.43
C GLU A 28 12.33 -5.50 32.14
N LEU A 29 13.18 -4.84 32.94
CA LEU A 29 14.61 -5.13 33.12
C LEU A 29 14.78 -6.18 34.25
N PRO A 30 15.96 -6.82 34.37
CA PRO A 30 16.07 -8.23 34.70
C PRO A 30 16.11 -8.50 36.20
N SER A 31 15.37 -9.51 36.65
CA SER A 31 15.49 -10.02 38.01
C SER A 31 15.98 -11.48 38.02
N THR A 32 16.97 -11.66 38.87
CA THR A 32 17.79 -12.83 39.19
C THR A 32 17.00 -14.10 39.48
N SER A 33 17.53 -15.22 38.98
CA SER A 33 17.14 -16.60 39.28
C SER A 33 17.03 -16.86 40.80
N PRO A 34 16.17 -17.82 41.18
CA PRO A 34 16.74 -18.96 41.88
C PRO A 34 16.31 -20.31 41.30
N SER A 35 17.24 -21.23 41.45
CA SER A 35 17.27 -22.58 40.90
C SER A 35 16.14 -23.48 41.38
N SER A 36 15.70 -24.34 40.45
CA SER A 36 15.36 -25.76 40.64
C SER A 36 14.52 -26.15 41.86
N VAL A 37 13.20 -26.26 41.65
CA VAL A 37 12.38 -27.23 42.38
C VAL A 37 11.36 -27.88 41.41
N ALA A 38 11.49 -29.20 41.24
CA ALA A 38 10.54 -30.16 40.68
C ALA A 38 9.91 -29.85 39.30
N ALA A 39 10.39 -30.57 38.28
CA ALA A 39 9.67 -30.75 37.01
C ALA A 39 8.33 -31.47 37.25
N ILE A 40 7.24 -30.70 37.33
CA ILE A 40 5.89 -31.23 37.15
C ILE A 40 5.69 -31.43 35.66
N SER A 41 5.73 -32.68 35.21
CA SER A 41 5.34 -33.07 33.86
C SER A 41 3.85 -32.74 33.66
N SER A 42 3.55 -31.58 33.06
CA SER A 42 2.18 -31.22 32.71
C SER A 42 1.74 -32.06 31.51
N ARG A 43 0.95 -33.11 31.76
CA ARG A 43 0.22 -33.83 30.73
C ARG A 43 -0.61 -32.80 29.93
N SER A 44 -0.42 -32.74 28.62
CA SER A 44 -1.20 -31.85 27.76
C SER A 44 -2.69 -32.19 27.89
N VAL A 45 -3.50 -31.18 28.19
CA VAL A 45 -4.95 -31.33 28.26
C VAL A 45 -5.46 -31.56 26.85
N ILE A 46 -6.16 -32.68 26.64
CA ILE A 46 -6.79 -32.98 25.36
C ILE A 46 -7.99 -32.05 25.21
N HIS A 47 -7.89 -31.06 24.35
CA HIS A 47 -9.01 -30.16 24.01
C HIS A 47 -9.94 -30.82 23.01
N LYS A 48 -11.25 -30.64 23.21
CA LYS A 48 -12.25 -31.09 22.25
C LYS A 48 -12.30 -30.11 21.07
N PRO A 49 -12.59 -30.58 19.84
CA PRO A 49 -12.82 -29.69 18.71
C PRO A 49 -13.94 -28.70 19.04
N PHE A 50 -13.81 -27.46 18.54
CA PHE A 50 -14.73 -26.35 18.78
C PHE A 50 -14.88 -25.92 20.26
N THR A 51 -13.94 -26.29 21.13
CA THR A 51 -13.89 -25.73 22.49
C THR A 51 -12.89 -24.59 22.58
N GLN A 52 -13.26 -23.57 23.34
CA GLN A 52 -12.40 -22.43 23.61
C GLN A 52 -11.80 -22.59 25.01
N SER A 53 -10.48 -22.70 25.06
CA SER A 53 -9.72 -22.81 26.30
C SER A 53 -9.45 -21.41 26.86
N ARG A 54 -9.52 -21.24 28.18
CA ARG A 54 -9.28 -19.96 28.87
C ARG A 54 -10.27 -18.84 28.52
N ILE A 55 -11.57 -19.16 28.46
CA ILE A 55 -12.62 -18.12 28.42
C ILE A 55 -12.58 -17.37 29.78
N PRO A 56 -12.43 -16.03 29.79
CA PRO A 56 -12.53 -15.25 31.02
C PRO A 56 -13.87 -15.45 31.73
N PRO A 57 -13.93 -15.40 33.07
CA PRO A 57 -15.19 -15.51 33.79
C PRO A 57 -16.11 -14.32 33.45
N ASP A 58 -17.38 -14.60 33.16
CA ASP A 58 -18.40 -13.61 32.82
C ASP A 58 -18.95 -12.94 34.09
N LEU A 59 -18.16 -12.02 34.65
CA LEU A 59 -18.51 -11.22 35.82
C LEU A 59 -19.04 -9.85 35.39
N PRO A 60 -20.09 -9.30 36.01
CA PRO A 60 -20.61 -7.98 35.67
C PRO A 60 -19.57 -6.90 35.98
N MET A 61 -19.15 -6.16 34.96
CA MET A 61 -18.15 -5.09 35.04
C MET A 61 -18.68 -3.79 34.43
N HIS A 62 -18.15 -2.65 34.86
CA HIS A 62 -18.51 -1.35 34.29
C HIS A 62 -17.66 -1.02 33.04
N PRO A 63 -18.24 -0.39 32.00
CA PRO A 63 -19.60 0.17 31.95
C PRO A 63 -20.68 -0.85 31.54
N ALA A 64 -21.79 -0.87 32.29
CA ALA A 64 -22.98 -1.67 32.00
C ALA A 64 -24.25 -0.86 32.35
N PRO A 65 -25.39 -1.12 31.67
CA PRO A 65 -26.68 -0.51 32.02
C PRO A 65 -27.04 -0.78 33.48
N ARG A 66 -27.71 0.17 34.15
CA ARG A 66 -28.13 -0.01 35.55
C ARG A 66 -29.30 -0.99 35.69
N HIS A 67 -30.23 -0.98 34.73
CA HIS A 67 -31.41 -1.85 34.68
C HIS A 67 -31.82 -2.02 33.21
N ILE A 68 -32.37 -3.19 32.87
CA ILE A 68 -32.95 -3.51 31.55
C ILE A 68 -33.96 -4.64 31.72
N THR A 69 -35.12 -4.58 31.05
CA THR A 69 -36.08 -5.70 31.03
C THR A 69 -35.75 -6.70 29.92
N GLU A 70 -36.26 -7.93 30.03
CA GLU A 70 -36.06 -8.95 28.99
C GLU A 70 -36.70 -8.54 27.66
N GLU A 71 -37.84 -7.86 27.70
CA GLU A 71 -38.51 -7.33 26.50
C GLU A 71 -37.70 -6.20 25.86
N GLU A 72 -37.17 -5.27 26.67
CA GLU A 72 -36.30 -4.19 26.18
C GLU A 72 -35.04 -4.75 25.52
N LEU A 73 -34.40 -5.74 26.16
CA LEU A 73 -33.21 -6.39 25.63
C LEU A 73 -33.51 -7.10 24.31
N SER A 74 -34.59 -7.86 24.22
CA SER A 74 -35.01 -8.57 23.01
C SER A 74 -35.28 -7.62 21.84
N VAL A 75 -35.96 -6.49 22.10
CA VAL A 75 -36.20 -5.45 21.09
C VAL A 75 -34.88 -4.81 20.64
N LEU A 76 -33.99 -4.47 21.58
CA LEU A 76 -32.70 -3.87 21.26
C LEU A 76 -31.82 -4.82 20.45
N GLU A 77 -31.69 -6.08 20.86
CA GLU A 77 -30.93 -7.09 20.13
C GLU A 77 -31.46 -7.26 18.71
N SER A 78 -32.77 -7.42 18.55
CA SER A 78 -33.40 -7.59 17.24
C SER A 78 -33.19 -6.39 16.33
N CYS A 79 -33.40 -5.17 16.85
CA CYS A 79 -33.22 -3.93 16.09
C CYS A 79 -31.76 -3.68 15.74
N LEU A 80 -30.85 -3.79 16.70
CA LEU A 80 -29.42 -3.52 16.49
C LEU A 80 -28.76 -4.58 15.62
N HIS A 81 -29.14 -5.85 15.75
CA HIS A 81 -28.62 -6.91 14.89
C HIS A 81 -29.10 -6.72 13.44
N ARG A 82 -30.37 -6.40 13.25
CA ARG A 82 -30.91 -6.08 11.92
C ARG A 82 -30.22 -4.87 11.30
N TRP A 83 -30.14 -3.74 12.02
CA TRP A 83 -29.47 -2.54 11.52
C TRP A 83 -27.98 -2.76 11.26
N ARG A 84 -27.29 -3.52 12.11
CA ARG A 84 -25.90 -3.90 11.85
C ARG A 84 -25.79 -4.63 10.50
N THR A 85 -26.65 -5.60 10.27
CA THR A 85 -26.64 -6.39 9.04
C THR A 85 -26.99 -5.54 7.82
N GLU A 86 -27.99 -4.65 7.93
CA GLU A 86 -28.35 -3.68 6.88
C GLU A 86 -27.15 -2.78 6.53
N ILE A 87 -26.49 -2.18 7.52
CA ILE A 87 -25.35 -1.29 7.29
C ILE A 87 -24.12 -2.03 6.76
N GLU A 88 -23.86 -3.25 7.24
CA GLU A 88 -22.79 -4.10 6.70
C GLU A 88 -23.02 -4.43 5.22
N ASN A 89 -24.28 -4.74 4.85
CA ASN A 89 -24.65 -4.96 3.46
C ASN A 89 -24.53 -3.69 2.62
N ASP A 90 -25.09 -2.57 3.07
CA ASP A 90 -25.01 -1.29 2.35
C ASP A 90 -23.56 -0.85 2.15
N THR A 91 -22.70 -1.03 3.15
CA THR A 91 -21.28 -0.72 3.06
C THR A 91 -20.60 -1.57 1.99
N ARG A 92 -20.87 -2.88 1.97
CA ARG A 92 -20.36 -3.79 0.94
C ARG A 92 -20.84 -3.37 -0.45
N ASP A 93 -22.13 -3.11 -0.60
CA ASP A 93 -22.74 -2.77 -1.89
C ASP A 93 -22.18 -1.45 -2.43
N LEU A 94 -21.95 -0.47 -1.55
CA LEU A 94 -21.28 0.79 -1.89
C LEU A 94 -19.82 0.57 -2.30
N GLN A 95 -19.06 -0.25 -1.57
CA GLN A 95 -17.67 -0.58 -1.92
C GLN A 95 -17.59 -1.29 -3.28
N GLU A 96 -18.51 -2.20 -3.56
CA GLU A 96 -18.62 -2.87 -4.86
C GLU A 96 -18.97 -1.88 -5.97
N SER A 97 -19.92 -0.98 -5.72
CA SER A 97 -20.30 0.07 -6.66
C SER A 97 -19.12 0.99 -6.99
N ILE A 98 -18.40 1.47 -5.97
CA ILE A 98 -17.19 2.27 -6.13
C ILE A 98 -16.15 1.53 -6.96
N SER A 99 -15.90 0.25 -6.64
CA SER A 99 -14.92 -0.59 -7.36
C SER A 99 -15.32 -0.78 -8.83
N ARG A 100 -16.60 -0.98 -9.09
CA ARG A 100 -17.16 -1.12 -10.44
C ARG A 100 -16.95 0.15 -11.26
N ILE A 101 -17.29 1.31 -10.68
CA ILE A 101 -17.13 2.61 -11.35
C ILE A 101 -15.65 2.90 -11.61
N HIS A 102 -14.76 2.68 -10.63
CA HIS A 102 -13.32 2.82 -10.84
C HIS A 102 -12.82 1.95 -11.99
N ARG A 103 -13.22 0.67 -12.04
CA ARG A 103 -12.86 -0.24 -13.12
C ARG A 103 -13.37 0.23 -14.48
N THR A 104 -14.60 0.74 -14.56
CA THR A 104 -15.16 1.29 -15.80
C THR A 104 -14.35 2.49 -16.30
N ILE A 105 -13.93 3.38 -15.39
CA ILE A 105 -13.11 4.54 -15.73
C ILE A 105 -11.72 4.11 -16.22
N GLU A 106 -11.07 3.18 -15.52
CA GLU A 106 -9.75 2.64 -15.89
C GLU A 106 -9.75 2.00 -17.29
N LEU A 107 -10.83 1.30 -17.64
CA LEU A 107 -10.96 0.59 -18.90
C LEU A 107 -11.53 1.43 -20.06
N MET A 108 -11.90 2.69 -19.81
CA MET A 108 -12.59 3.55 -20.80
C MET A 108 -11.79 3.73 -22.10
N TYR A 109 -10.46 3.72 -22.03
CA TYR A 109 -9.56 3.86 -23.19
C TYR A 109 -8.79 2.57 -23.52
N SER A 110 -9.21 1.42 -23.00
CA SER A 110 -8.54 0.13 -23.24
C SER A 110 -8.98 -0.56 -24.54
N ASP A 111 -9.91 0.02 -25.31
CA ASP A 111 -10.30 -0.51 -26.62
C ASP A 111 -9.10 -0.55 -27.58
N LYS A 112 -9.03 -1.59 -28.42
CA LYS A 112 -7.96 -1.77 -29.42
C LYS A 112 -7.81 -0.55 -30.33
N SER A 113 -8.89 0.17 -30.63
CA SER A 113 -8.87 1.39 -31.43
C SER A 113 -8.15 2.57 -30.75
N MET A 114 -8.15 2.61 -29.41
CA MET A 114 -7.57 3.72 -28.62
C MET A 114 -6.09 3.52 -28.26
N ILE A 115 -5.56 2.30 -28.39
CA ILE A 115 -4.16 1.95 -28.03
C ILE A 115 -3.21 1.89 -29.24
N GLN A 116 -3.57 2.53 -30.35
CA GLN A 116 -2.84 2.41 -31.63
C GLN A 116 -1.55 3.23 -31.71
N VAL A 117 -1.31 4.17 -30.78
CA VAL A 117 -0.17 5.11 -30.84
C VAL A 117 0.66 5.00 -29.55
N PRO A 118 1.42 3.91 -29.37
CA PRO A 118 2.23 3.69 -28.17
C PRO A 118 3.44 4.63 -28.13
N TYR A 119 3.71 5.15 -26.92
CA TYR A 119 4.90 5.90 -26.59
C TYR A 119 5.61 5.24 -25.41
N ARG A 120 6.92 5.07 -25.53
CA ARG A 120 7.76 4.51 -24.49
C ARG A 120 8.45 5.65 -23.74
N LEU A 121 8.42 5.60 -22.40
CA LEU A 121 9.16 6.56 -21.59
C LEU A 121 10.66 6.31 -21.77
N HIS A 122 11.39 7.33 -22.23
CA HIS A 122 12.81 7.23 -22.50
C HIS A 122 13.65 7.92 -21.42
N ALA A 123 13.24 9.11 -20.98
CA ALA A 123 13.95 9.83 -19.94
C ALA A 123 13.01 10.57 -18.98
N VAL A 124 13.47 10.73 -17.74
CA VAL A 124 12.81 11.48 -16.68
C VAL A 124 13.85 12.38 -16.04
N LEU A 125 13.61 13.70 -16.05
CA LEU A 125 14.48 14.65 -15.37
C LEU A 125 13.84 15.02 -14.04
N VAL A 126 14.63 14.86 -12.99
CA VAL A 126 14.21 15.02 -11.60
C VAL A 126 14.93 16.23 -11.01
N HIS A 127 14.22 16.96 -10.18
CA HIS A 127 14.73 18.10 -9.43
C HIS A 127 14.45 17.90 -7.94
N GLU A 128 15.45 18.19 -7.12
CA GLU A 128 15.33 18.28 -5.66
C GLU A 128 15.81 19.64 -5.18
N GLY A 129 14.99 20.36 -4.42
CA GLY A 129 15.36 21.65 -3.86
C GLY A 129 14.29 22.72 -4.06
N GLN A 130 14.72 23.97 -3.96
CA GLN A 130 13.88 25.15 -4.12
C GLN A 130 13.76 25.55 -5.60
N ALA A 131 12.78 26.39 -5.93
CA ALA A 131 12.53 26.81 -7.32
C ALA A 131 13.73 27.49 -8.00
N ASN A 132 14.56 28.22 -7.24
CA ASN A 132 15.70 28.97 -7.77
C ASN A 132 17.06 28.26 -7.54
N ALA A 133 17.07 27.16 -6.79
CA ALA A 133 18.28 26.46 -6.41
C ALA A 133 17.95 25.02 -6.02
N GLY A 134 18.63 24.08 -6.62
CA GLY A 134 18.46 22.66 -6.33
C GLY A 134 19.42 21.82 -7.13
N HIS A 135 19.22 20.52 -7.02
CA HIS A 135 20.01 19.51 -7.67
C HIS A 135 19.20 18.80 -8.74
N TYR A 136 19.83 18.51 -9.87
CA TYR A 136 19.18 17.91 -11.03
C TYR A 136 19.90 16.61 -11.40
N TRP A 137 19.11 15.58 -11.67
CA TRP A 137 19.61 14.33 -12.24
C TRP A 137 18.58 13.77 -13.22
N ALA A 138 19.02 12.80 -14.02
CA ALA A 138 18.17 12.15 -15.01
C ALA A 138 18.13 10.64 -14.81
N TYR A 139 16.97 10.06 -15.08
CA TYR A 139 16.85 8.64 -15.39
C TYR A 139 16.68 8.51 -16.89
N ILE A 140 17.54 7.72 -17.53
CA ILE A 140 17.45 7.45 -18.97
C ILE A 140 17.41 5.94 -19.15
N PHE A 141 16.52 5.47 -20.02
CA PHE A 141 16.39 4.07 -20.34
C PHE A 141 17.45 3.68 -21.38
N ASP A 142 18.35 2.79 -20.98
CA ASP A 142 19.28 2.12 -21.89
C ASP A 142 18.51 1.02 -22.63
N HIS A 143 18.27 1.23 -23.92
CA HIS A 143 17.52 0.29 -24.76
C HIS A 143 18.31 -0.96 -25.12
N ARG A 144 19.64 -0.92 -25.08
CA ARG A 144 20.50 -2.07 -25.41
C ARG A 144 20.50 -3.08 -24.26
N GLU A 145 20.67 -2.58 -23.05
CA GLU A 145 20.64 -3.39 -21.82
C GLU A 145 19.21 -3.56 -21.25
N SER A 146 18.22 -2.90 -21.86
CA SER A 146 16.82 -2.84 -21.41
C SER A 146 16.70 -2.49 -19.92
N ARG A 147 17.42 -1.44 -19.50
CA ARG A 147 17.55 -1.08 -18.08
C ARG A 147 17.54 0.44 -17.86
N TRP A 148 16.96 0.86 -16.74
CA TRP A 148 17.06 2.24 -16.29
C TRP A 148 18.47 2.57 -15.77
N MET A 149 18.99 3.70 -16.19
CA MET A 149 20.28 4.23 -15.75
C MET A 149 20.06 5.59 -15.09
N LYS A 150 20.72 5.83 -13.95
CA LYS A 150 20.67 7.10 -13.23
C LYS A 150 21.94 7.90 -13.55
N TYR A 151 21.74 9.09 -14.09
CA TYR A 151 22.78 10.04 -14.47
C TYR A 151 22.75 11.19 -13.48
N ASN A 152 23.71 11.19 -12.55
CA ASN A 152 23.82 12.16 -11.47
C ASN A 152 25.24 12.75 -11.48
N ASP A 153 25.42 13.84 -12.24
CA ASP A 153 26.71 14.47 -12.52
C ASP A 153 27.78 13.45 -13.01
N ILE A 154 28.85 13.26 -12.24
CA ILE A 154 29.93 12.32 -12.52
C ILE A 154 29.53 10.85 -12.27
N ALA A 155 28.43 10.61 -11.57
CA ALA A 155 27.99 9.27 -11.18
C ALA A 155 26.92 8.76 -12.15
N VAL A 156 27.29 7.73 -12.92
CA VAL A 156 26.36 6.97 -13.76
C VAL A 156 26.19 5.58 -13.16
N THR A 157 24.99 5.26 -12.70
CA THR A 157 24.70 3.99 -12.02
C THR A 157 23.53 3.27 -12.66
N LYS A 158 23.55 1.93 -12.55
CA LYS A 158 22.39 1.10 -12.89
C LYS A 158 21.28 1.35 -11.87
N SER A 159 20.07 1.56 -12.34
CA SER A 159 18.89 1.82 -11.53
C SER A 159 17.74 0.89 -11.89
N SER A 160 16.68 0.92 -11.10
CA SER A 160 15.43 0.23 -11.38
C SER A 160 14.27 1.20 -11.60
N TRP A 161 13.14 0.66 -12.07
CA TRP A 161 11.89 1.41 -12.19
C TRP A 161 11.38 1.88 -10.83
N GLU A 162 11.52 1.04 -9.79
CA GLU A 162 11.07 1.35 -8.43
C GLU A 162 11.84 2.53 -7.84
N GLU A 163 13.16 2.61 -8.08
CA GLU A 163 13.95 3.77 -7.68
C GLU A 163 13.53 5.03 -8.44
N LEU A 164 13.33 4.94 -9.76
CA LEU A 164 12.85 6.04 -10.57
C LEU A 164 11.51 6.57 -10.03
N VAL A 165 10.54 5.69 -9.78
CA VAL A 165 9.21 6.06 -9.25
C VAL A 165 9.33 6.80 -7.92
N ARG A 166 10.16 6.30 -7.00
CA ARG A 166 10.37 6.90 -5.67
C ARG A 166 10.94 8.32 -5.75
N ASP A 167 11.90 8.56 -6.64
CA ASP A 167 12.52 9.88 -6.80
C ASP A 167 11.66 10.82 -7.69
N SER A 168 10.77 10.29 -8.52
CA SER A 168 10.06 11.05 -9.57
C SER A 168 8.61 11.42 -9.24
N PHE A 169 7.84 10.54 -8.56
CA PHE A 169 6.39 10.77 -8.36
C PHE A 169 6.08 11.90 -7.37
N GLY A 170 7.05 12.28 -6.55
CA GLY A 170 6.88 13.26 -5.47
C GLY A 170 6.19 12.67 -4.23
N GLY A 171 6.38 13.31 -3.08
CA GLY A 171 5.79 12.91 -1.79
C GLY A 171 6.59 11.87 -0.99
N TYR A 172 7.44 11.08 -1.64
CA TYR A 172 8.35 10.15 -0.95
C TYR A 172 9.66 10.81 -0.49
N ARG A 173 10.11 11.82 -1.22
CA ARG A 173 11.35 12.59 -1.00
C ARG A 173 11.12 14.05 -1.36
N ASN A 174 12.11 14.89 -1.12
CA ASN A 174 12.12 16.30 -1.55
C ASN A 174 12.39 16.46 -3.06
N ALA A 175 12.31 15.36 -3.81
CA ALA A 175 12.53 15.27 -5.25
C ALA A 175 11.22 15.01 -5.99
N SER A 176 11.11 15.55 -7.20
CA SER A 176 10.01 15.27 -8.12
C SER A 176 10.45 15.43 -9.57
N ALA A 177 9.85 14.67 -10.47
CA ALA A 177 10.06 14.84 -11.90
C ALA A 177 9.46 16.16 -12.39
N TYR A 178 10.24 16.91 -13.16
CA TYR A 178 9.78 18.15 -13.80
C TYR A 178 9.68 18.01 -15.33
N CYS A 179 10.31 16.98 -15.92
CA CYS A 179 10.22 16.69 -17.34
C CYS A 179 10.14 15.18 -17.60
N LEU A 180 9.22 14.78 -18.48
CA LEU A 180 9.09 13.41 -18.97
C LEU A 180 9.30 13.42 -20.49
N MET A 181 10.25 12.61 -20.96
CA MET A 181 10.58 12.48 -22.36
C MET A 181 10.15 11.10 -22.86
N TYR A 182 9.21 11.10 -23.80
CA TYR A 182 8.70 9.90 -24.43
C TYR A 182 9.16 9.82 -25.89
N ILE A 183 9.42 8.60 -26.36
CA ILE A 183 9.71 8.30 -27.75
C ILE A 183 8.58 7.47 -28.36
N ASN A 184 8.29 7.71 -29.64
CA ASN A 184 7.28 6.94 -30.36
C ASN A 184 7.79 5.50 -30.56
N ASP A 185 7.07 4.52 -30.03
CA ASP A 185 7.51 3.11 -30.05
C ASP A 185 7.52 2.51 -31.46
N LYS A 186 6.79 3.12 -32.42
CA LYS A 186 6.82 2.74 -33.84
C LYS A 186 8.04 3.29 -34.58
N ALA A 187 8.70 4.32 -34.06
CA ALA A 187 9.85 4.97 -34.69
C ALA A 187 11.16 4.36 -34.18
N GLN A 188 11.39 3.07 -34.46
CA GLN A 188 12.52 2.31 -33.91
C GLN A 188 13.90 2.88 -34.26
N PHE A 189 14.02 3.61 -35.36
CA PHE A 189 15.27 4.27 -35.79
C PHE A 189 15.78 5.30 -34.76
N LEU A 190 14.94 5.80 -33.85
CA LEU A 190 15.36 6.74 -32.81
C LEU A 190 16.28 6.12 -31.75
N ILE A 191 16.32 4.78 -31.67
CA ILE A 191 17.05 4.03 -30.64
C ILE A 191 17.97 2.96 -31.21
N GLN A 192 17.99 2.78 -32.53
CA GLN A 192 18.88 1.85 -33.22
C GLN A 192 20.25 2.49 -33.40
N GLU A 193 21.30 1.78 -33.01
CA GLU A 193 22.68 2.15 -33.34
C GLU A 193 22.87 2.00 -34.86
N GLU A 194 23.51 2.97 -35.50
CA GLU A 194 23.93 2.83 -36.89
C GLU A 194 25.03 1.77 -36.96
N PHE A 195 24.93 0.80 -37.88
CA PHE A 195 25.97 -0.20 -38.05
C PHE A 195 27.00 0.29 -39.08
N ASN A 196 28.28 0.16 -38.75
CA ASN A 196 29.34 0.36 -39.70
C ASN A 196 29.29 -0.76 -40.75
N LYS A 197 29.03 -0.38 -42.02
CA LYS A 197 28.84 -1.32 -43.14
C LYS A 197 30.09 -2.14 -43.46
N GLU A 198 31.28 -1.70 -43.04
CA GLU A 198 32.55 -2.38 -43.32
C GLU A 198 32.95 -3.34 -42.21
N THR A 199 32.63 -3.04 -40.95
CA THR A 199 33.04 -3.84 -39.79
C THR A 199 31.90 -4.70 -39.22
N GLY A 200 30.65 -4.43 -39.59
CA GLY A 200 29.46 -5.08 -39.02
C GLY A 200 29.27 -4.78 -37.53
N GLN A 201 30.01 -3.83 -36.98
CA GLN A 201 29.93 -3.40 -35.59
C GLN A 201 28.99 -2.18 -35.47
N PRO A 202 28.33 -2.01 -34.32
CA PRO A 202 27.67 -0.74 -34.02
C PRO A 202 28.71 0.38 -34.03
N LEU A 203 28.34 1.54 -34.61
CA LEU A 203 29.16 2.74 -34.68
C LEU A 203 29.42 3.35 -33.28
#